data_AF-A0A8S9NI40-F1
#
_entry.id   AF-A0A8S9NI40-F1
#
_cell.length_a   1.000
_cell.length_b   1.000
_cell.length_c   1.000
_cell.angle_alpha   90.00
_cell.angle_beta   90.00
_cell.angle_gamma   90.00
#
_symmetry.space_group_name_H-M   'P 1'
#
loop_
_entity.id
_entity.type
_entity.pdbx_description
1 polymer ?
#
loop_
_entity_poly.entity_id
_entity_poly.type
_entity_poly.pdbx_seq_one_letter_code
_entity_poly.pdbx_strand_id
1 'polypeptide(L)'
;MDSYEAFECYACKTMFSGFRYKAYRISIDVRCGMFSELESYDFHDHPAVYYNDKKASPRCRACHQRGGMSQHMLSCDDCDFALDFRCFNLPRVVKHKDDEPPLSLCYGEDPNGKYWCDICEGETNPKDWFYTCSHSGVTLHVHCVLGDFSFLMPRRMIKYRRYCKFEVVPNNHCSRPFCACCQSRCIGPFFLKISNPEVIYICSEGCLKEKIIIPFIEVRSTI
;
A
#
# COMPACT_ATOMS: atom_id res chain seq x y z
N MET A 1 -24.89 10.74 -1.11
CA MET A 1 -23.88 9.69 -0.81
C MET A 1 -23.00 10.20 0.31
N ASP A 2 -23.01 9.49 1.44
CA ASP A 2 -22.17 9.87 2.59
C ASP A 2 -20.69 9.72 2.23
N SER A 3 -19.92 10.77 2.50
CA SER A 3 -18.48 10.79 2.27
C SER A 3 -17.76 10.30 3.52
N TYR A 4 -16.87 9.33 3.38
CA TYR A 4 -16.02 8.86 4.47
C TYR A 4 -14.75 9.72 4.55
N GLU A 5 -14.19 9.85 5.73
CA GLU A 5 -12.92 10.54 5.90
C GLU A 5 -11.78 9.53 5.70
N ALA A 6 -10.80 9.89 4.86
CA ALA A 6 -9.59 9.10 4.68
C ALA A 6 -8.51 9.59 5.66
N PHE A 7 -7.82 8.65 6.28
CA PHE A 7 -6.80 8.90 7.29
C PHE A 7 -5.47 8.35 6.85
N GLU A 8 -4.39 8.97 7.31
CA GLU A 8 -3.05 8.39 7.21
C GLU A 8 -2.76 7.63 8.52
N CYS A 9 -2.41 6.35 8.43
CA CYS A 9 -2.05 5.59 9.61
C CYS A 9 -0.69 6.05 10.14
N TYR A 10 -0.62 6.34 11.44
CA TYR A 10 0.62 6.78 12.07
C TYR A 10 1.74 5.74 11.97
N ALA A 11 1.44 4.44 12.11
CA ALA A 11 2.42 3.36 12.10
C ALA A 11 2.98 3.08 10.68
N CYS A 12 2.10 2.80 9.72
CA CYS A 12 2.51 2.36 8.38
C CYS A 12 2.53 3.48 7.32
N LYS A 13 2.01 4.67 7.64
CA LYS A 13 1.85 5.82 6.73
C LYS A 13 0.96 5.58 5.51
N THR A 14 0.23 4.47 5.46
CA THR A 14 -0.72 4.18 4.39
C THR A 14 -2.07 4.84 4.67
N MET A 15 -2.74 5.24 3.60
CA MET A 15 -4.09 5.77 3.64
C MET A 15 -5.13 4.67 3.88
N PHE A 16 -6.12 4.95 4.73
CA PHE A 16 -7.21 4.00 5.01
C PHE A 16 -8.51 4.72 5.40
N SER A 17 -9.65 4.04 5.26
CA SER A 17 -10.97 4.57 5.66
C SER A 17 -11.76 3.62 6.57
N GLY A 18 -11.10 2.60 7.11
CA GLY A 18 -11.68 1.60 8.00
C GLY A 18 -11.70 2.02 9.48
N PHE A 19 -11.84 1.02 10.36
CA PHE A 19 -11.76 1.22 11.80
C PHE A 19 -10.37 1.71 12.24
N ARG A 20 -10.32 2.52 13.29
CA ARG A 20 -9.08 3.09 13.83
C ARG A 20 -9.11 3.23 15.33
N TYR A 21 -7.92 3.15 15.93
CA TYR A 21 -7.64 3.76 17.21
C TYR A 21 -7.30 5.23 17.01
N LYS A 22 -7.84 6.10 17.88
CA LYS A 22 -7.62 7.55 17.81
C LYS A 22 -7.19 8.08 19.17
N ALA A 23 -6.06 8.78 19.20
CA ALA A 23 -5.58 9.52 20.35
C ALA A 23 -5.04 10.87 19.88
N TYR A 24 -5.61 11.98 20.34
CA TYR A 24 -5.26 13.33 19.86
C TYR A 24 -5.23 13.46 18.32
N ARG A 25 -4.06 13.75 17.74
CA ARG A 25 -3.80 13.86 16.30
C ARG A 25 -3.29 12.56 15.67
N ILE A 26 -3.17 11.49 16.45
CA ILE A 26 -2.70 10.18 16.01
C ILE A 26 -3.91 9.33 15.61
N SER A 27 -3.84 8.74 14.43
CA SER A 27 -4.77 7.72 13.96
C SER A 27 -3.99 6.46 13.61
N ILE A 28 -4.36 5.33 14.20
CA ILE A 28 -3.73 4.03 13.92
C ILE A 28 -4.82 3.15 13.33
N ASP A 29 -4.59 2.62 12.13
CA ASP A 29 -5.45 1.60 11.54
C ASP A 29 -5.45 0.38 12.48
N VAL A 30 -6.61 -0.23 12.71
CA VAL A 30 -6.72 -1.40 13.60
C VAL A 30 -5.70 -2.49 13.28
N ARG A 31 -5.35 -2.69 12.00
CA ARG A 31 -4.35 -3.67 11.56
C ARG A 31 -2.95 -3.37 12.08
N CYS A 32 -2.61 -2.10 12.25
CA CYS A 32 -1.35 -1.69 12.86
C CYS A 32 -1.42 -1.67 14.40
N GLY A 33 -2.61 -1.67 15.01
CA GLY A 33 -2.79 -1.65 16.46
C GLY A 33 -2.82 -3.03 17.11
N MET A 34 -3.15 -4.08 16.34
CA MET A 34 -3.28 -5.46 16.82
C MET A 34 -1.95 -6.24 16.84
N PHE A 35 -0.80 -5.57 16.76
CA PHE A 35 0.49 -6.25 16.60
C PHE A 35 0.94 -7.05 17.85
N SER A 36 0.36 -6.78 19.03
CA SER A 36 0.76 -7.37 20.31
C SER A 36 0.30 -8.82 20.53
N GLU A 37 -0.50 -9.41 19.63
CA GLU A 37 -1.05 -10.78 19.77
C GLU A 37 -0.32 -11.84 18.92
N LEU A 38 0.85 -11.52 18.35
CA LEU A 38 1.46 -12.31 17.26
C LEU A 38 2.75 -13.02 17.67
N GLU A 39 2.61 -14.09 18.46
CA GLU A 39 3.71 -14.95 18.93
C GLU A 39 4.19 -16.00 17.91
N SER A 40 3.66 -16.03 16.68
CA SER A 40 4.14 -16.92 15.62
C SER A 40 3.96 -16.32 14.23
N TYR A 41 5.00 -15.62 13.76
CA TYR A 41 5.09 -15.25 12.36
C TYR A 41 5.91 -16.29 11.60
N ASP A 42 5.29 -17.06 10.70
CA ASP A 42 5.99 -18.03 9.83
C ASP A 42 7.08 -17.42 8.90
N PHE A 43 7.33 -16.12 8.96
CA PHE A 43 8.38 -15.45 8.17
C PHE A 43 9.67 -15.27 8.95
N HIS A 44 9.68 -15.64 10.22
CA HIS A 44 10.81 -15.46 11.10
C HIS A 44 10.85 -16.51 12.22
N ASP A 45 12.03 -17.10 12.43
CA ASP A 45 12.20 -18.23 13.36
C ASP A 45 12.14 -17.85 14.84
N HIS A 46 12.29 -16.57 15.20
CA HIS A 46 12.21 -16.12 16.59
C HIS A 46 10.78 -15.68 16.97
N PRO A 47 10.32 -16.03 18.18
CA PRO A 47 8.94 -15.86 18.60
C PRO A 47 8.52 -14.40 18.85
N ALA A 48 9.49 -13.48 18.99
CA ALA A 48 9.21 -12.09 19.34
C ALA A 48 9.79 -11.11 18.32
N VAL A 49 8.91 -10.25 17.81
CA VAL A 49 9.27 -8.98 17.18
C VAL A 49 8.69 -7.84 17.99
N TYR A 50 9.45 -6.78 18.18
CA TYR A 50 9.03 -5.62 18.97
C TYR A 50 9.00 -4.36 18.11
N TYR A 51 8.22 -3.39 18.57
CA TYR A 51 8.20 -2.05 17.98
C TYR A 51 9.53 -1.34 18.26
N ASN A 52 10.23 -0.99 17.19
CA ASN A 52 11.52 -0.32 17.25
C ASN A 52 11.36 1.14 16.77
N ASP A 53 11.58 2.08 17.69
CA ASP A 53 11.56 3.53 17.44
C ASP A 53 12.94 4.16 17.28
N LYS A 54 14.00 3.35 17.22
CA LYS A 54 15.38 3.86 17.10
C LYS A 54 15.54 4.65 15.79
N LYS A 55 16.31 5.74 15.86
CA LYS A 55 16.59 6.64 14.72
C LYS A 55 17.29 5.96 13.53
N ALA A 56 18.01 4.87 13.76
CA ALA A 56 18.58 4.05 12.71
C ALA A 56 17.48 3.12 12.18
N SER A 57 16.89 3.45 11.03
CA SER A 57 15.87 2.60 10.41
C SER A 57 16.52 1.37 9.76
N PRO A 58 16.31 0.15 10.28
CA PRO A 58 16.79 -1.04 9.62
C PRO A 58 16.16 -1.17 8.23
N ARG A 59 16.82 -1.95 7.36
CA ARG A 59 16.27 -2.27 6.04
C ARG A 59 15.12 -3.27 6.23
N CYS A 60 13.95 -2.96 5.69
CA CYS A 60 12.82 -3.88 5.71
C CYS A 60 13.18 -5.15 4.92
N ARG A 61 13.02 -6.32 5.54
CA ARG A 61 13.31 -7.63 4.92
C ARG A 61 12.42 -7.91 3.71
N ALA A 62 11.23 -7.32 3.68
CA ALA A 62 10.24 -7.57 2.64
C ALA A 62 10.41 -6.75 1.37
N CYS A 63 10.67 -5.45 1.49
CA CYS A 63 10.73 -4.56 0.33
C CYS A 63 12.13 -3.98 0.10
N HIS A 64 13.09 -4.34 0.95
CA HIS A 64 14.47 -3.84 0.97
C HIS A 64 14.63 -2.32 1.05
N GLN A 65 13.53 -1.60 1.27
CA GLN A 65 13.52 -0.18 1.54
C GLN A 65 13.94 0.06 2.99
N ARG A 66 14.66 1.16 3.22
CA ARG A 66 14.87 1.66 4.58
C ARG A 66 13.62 2.43 4.98
N GLY A 67 13.18 2.22 6.21
CA GLY A 67 12.12 3.05 6.78
C GLY A 67 12.50 4.52 6.63
N GLY A 68 11.62 5.36 6.08
CA GLY A 68 11.79 6.81 6.18
C GLY A 68 11.90 7.23 7.65
N MET A 69 12.40 8.43 7.95
CA MET A 69 12.55 8.92 9.35
C MET A 69 11.28 8.85 10.21
N SER A 70 10.11 8.70 9.59
CA SER A 70 8.81 8.61 10.24
C SER A 70 8.18 7.20 10.18
N GLN A 71 8.80 6.23 9.51
CA GLN A 71 8.27 4.88 9.39
C GLN A 71 8.69 4.03 10.59
N HIS A 72 7.67 3.47 11.24
CA HIS A 72 7.85 2.60 12.38
C HIS A 72 8.22 1.20 11.90
N MET A 73 9.12 0.54 12.62
CA MET A 73 9.63 -0.77 12.26
C MET A 73 9.32 -1.77 13.36
N LEU A 74 9.12 -3.01 12.97
CA LEU A 74 9.18 -4.18 13.84
C LEU A 74 10.57 -4.79 13.70
N SER A 75 11.22 -5.15 14.80
CA SER A 75 12.56 -5.73 14.81
C SER A 75 12.63 -6.96 15.70
N CYS A 76 13.54 -7.86 15.39
CA CYS A 76 13.91 -8.98 16.25
C CYS A 76 15.11 -8.57 17.13
N ASP A 77 15.16 -9.04 18.37
CA ASP A 77 16.33 -8.87 19.24
C ASP A 77 17.43 -9.91 18.98
N ASP A 78 17.03 -11.11 18.53
CA ASP A 78 17.93 -12.24 18.33
C ASP A 78 18.66 -12.20 16.97
N CYS A 79 18.19 -11.40 16.01
CA CYS A 79 18.85 -11.23 14.70
C CYS A 79 18.49 -9.93 13.98
N ASP A 80 19.11 -9.67 12.83
CA ASP A 80 18.90 -8.47 12.00
C ASP A 80 17.55 -8.42 11.26
N PHE A 81 16.59 -9.26 11.62
CA PHE A 81 15.26 -9.25 11.00
C PHE A 81 14.50 -7.97 11.38
N ALA A 82 13.99 -7.28 10.36
CA ALA A 82 13.12 -6.14 10.55
C ALA A 82 12.08 -6.00 9.43
N LEU A 83 10.88 -5.54 9.77
CA LEU A 83 9.80 -5.27 8.83
C LEU A 83 9.18 -3.90 9.09
N ASP A 84 8.86 -3.17 8.02
CA ASP A 84 7.99 -2.00 8.16
C ASP A 84 6.54 -2.46 8.37
N PHE A 85 5.71 -1.62 9.01
CA PHE A 85 4.30 -1.96 9.27
C PHE A 85 3.48 -2.15 7.98
N ARG A 86 3.91 -1.66 6.82
CA ARG A 86 3.19 -1.90 5.56
C ARG A 86 3.38 -3.33 5.09
N CYS A 87 4.62 -3.80 5.12
CA CYS A 87 5.03 -5.13 4.73
C CYS A 87 4.54 -6.19 5.73
N PHE A 88 4.56 -5.86 7.02
CA PHE A 88 3.98 -6.71 8.06
C PHE A 88 2.49 -7.00 7.85
N ASN A 89 1.75 -6.00 7.37
CA ASN A 89 0.30 -6.09 7.13
C ASN A 89 -0.06 -6.66 5.75
N LEU A 90 0.92 -7.20 5.00
CA LEU A 90 0.63 -7.83 3.72
C LEU A 90 -0.20 -9.10 3.95
N PRO A 91 -1.35 -9.26 3.27
CA PRO A 91 -2.11 -10.49 3.37
C PRO A 91 -1.29 -11.67 2.84
N ARG A 92 -1.31 -12.78 3.56
CA ARG A 92 -0.58 -14.00 3.16
C ARG A 92 -1.13 -14.62 1.89
N VAL A 93 -2.44 -14.52 1.71
CA VAL A 93 -3.18 -15.08 0.59
C VAL A 93 -4.15 -14.02 0.09
N VAL A 94 -4.17 -13.81 -1.22
CA VAL A 94 -5.05 -12.82 -1.87
C VAL A 94 -5.74 -13.41 -3.08
N LYS A 95 -7.02 -13.10 -3.24
CA LYS A 95 -7.77 -13.45 -4.45
C LYS A 95 -7.51 -12.39 -5.52
N HIS A 96 -7.06 -12.81 -6.71
CA HIS A 96 -6.74 -11.91 -7.81
C HIS A 96 -7.79 -11.93 -8.92
N LYS A 97 -8.15 -13.13 -9.41
CA LYS A 97 -9.24 -13.36 -10.36
C LYS A 97 -10.21 -14.38 -9.80
N ASP A 98 -11.45 -14.34 -10.27
CA ASP A 98 -12.50 -15.21 -9.75
C ASP A 98 -12.29 -16.69 -10.09
N ASP A 99 -11.71 -16.97 -11.25
CA ASP A 99 -11.49 -18.33 -11.77
C ASP A 99 -10.08 -18.87 -11.50
N GLU A 100 -9.19 -18.09 -10.89
CA GLU A 100 -7.82 -18.51 -10.58
C GLU A 100 -7.68 -18.90 -9.10
N PRO A 101 -6.81 -19.87 -8.79
CA PRO A 101 -6.41 -20.12 -7.42
C PRO A 101 -5.85 -18.84 -6.78
N PRO A 102 -6.02 -18.66 -5.46
CA PRO A 102 -5.52 -17.48 -4.79
C PRO A 102 -3.99 -17.42 -4.86
N LEU A 103 -3.46 -16.20 -4.86
CA LEU A 103 -2.03 -15.97 -4.81
C LEU A 103 -1.55 -16.08 -3.38
N SER A 104 -0.39 -16.67 -3.20
CA SER A 104 0.35 -16.71 -1.94
C SER A 104 1.48 -15.69 -1.96
N LEU A 105 1.71 -15.05 -0.82
CA LEU A 105 2.85 -14.18 -0.61
C LEU A 105 4.12 -15.07 -0.50
N CYS A 106 5.13 -14.75 -1.28
CA CYS A 106 6.39 -15.49 -1.35
C CYS A 106 7.58 -14.60 -0.97
N TYR A 107 8.63 -15.27 -0.50
CA TYR A 107 9.80 -14.70 0.14
C TYR A 107 11.02 -15.21 -0.63
N GLY A 108 11.70 -14.32 -1.36
CA GLY A 108 12.80 -14.64 -2.29
C GLY A 108 13.60 -15.91 -1.99
N GLU A 109 13.22 -17.02 -2.62
CA GLU A 109 13.89 -18.32 -2.46
C GLU A 109 15.12 -18.43 -3.36
N ASP A 110 15.10 -17.78 -4.54
CA ASP A 110 16.23 -17.75 -5.47
C ASP A 110 16.69 -16.30 -5.74
N PRO A 111 17.81 -15.86 -5.14
CA PRO A 111 18.36 -14.52 -5.39
C PRO A 111 18.89 -14.32 -6.82
N ASN A 112 18.98 -15.38 -7.64
CA ASN A 112 19.39 -15.33 -9.05
C ASN A 112 18.21 -15.51 -10.01
N GLY A 113 17.00 -15.79 -9.51
CA GLY A 113 15.81 -15.92 -10.33
C GLY A 113 15.51 -14.60 -11.06
N LYS A 114 14.92 -14.67 -12.25
CA LYS A 114 14.33 -13.50 -12.92
C LYS A 114 12.86 -13.78 -13.12
N TYR A 115 12.01 -13.00 -12.47
CA TYR A 115 10.56 -13.09 -12.63
C TYR A 115 10.02 -11.78 -13.19
N TRP A 116 8.93 -11.87 -13.94
CA TRP A 116 8.21 -10.74 -14.49
C TRP A 116 6.82 -10.68 -13.89
N CYS A 117 6.35 -9.46 -13.66
CA CYS A 117 5.03 -9.20 -13.15
C CYS A 117 4.01 -9.21 -14.28
N ASP A 118 3.08 -10.16 -14.29
CA ASP A 118 2.08 -10.27 -15.36
C ASP A 118 1.09 -9.09 -15.42
N ILE A 119 1.03 -8.27 -14.37
CA ILE A 119 0.17 -7.07 -14.33
C ILE A 119 0.81 -5.88 -15.04
N CYS A 120 2.10 -5.64 -14.82
CA CYS A 120 2.80 -4.44 -15.31
C CYS A 120 3.91 -4.73 -16.32
N GLU A 121 4.15 -6.01 -16.60
CA GLU A 121 5.21 -6.53 -17.47
C GLU A 121 6.63 -6.12 -17.05
N GLY A 122 6.78 -5.60 -15.83
CA GLY A 122 8.05 -5.20 -15.25
C GLY A 122 8.74 -6.36 -14.54
N GLU A 123 10.08 -6.33 -14.56
CA GLU A 123 10.91 -7.27 -13.79
C GLU A 123 10.64 -7.11 -12.29
N THR A 124 10.49 -8.23 -11.59
CA THR A 124 10.45 -8.26 -10.13
C THR A 124 11.86 -8.32 -9.58
N ASN A 125 12.07 -7.74 -8.40
CA ASN A 125 13.29 -7.95 -7.66
C ASN A 125 13.12 -9.24 -6.83
N PRO A 126 13.89 -10.30 -7.08
CA PRO A 126 13.75 -11.58 -6.36
C PRO A 126 13.99 -11.46 -4.87
N LYS A 127 14.66 -10.40 -4.43
CA LYS A 127 14.89 -10.14 -3.01
C LYS A 127 13.64 -9.59 -2.33
N ASP A 128 12.80 -8.86 -3.07
CA ASP A 128 11.56 -8.30 -2.55
C ASP A 128 10.50 -9.40 -2.43
N TRP A 129 9.54 -9.23 -1.52
CA TRP A 129 8.37 -10.09 -1.46
C TRP A 129 7.46 -9.83 -2.66
N PHE A 130 6.86 -10.89 -3.18
CA PHE A 130 5.97 -10.87 -4.32
C PHE A 130 4.84 -11.89 -4.12
N TYR A 131 3.78 -11.77 -4.90
CA TYR A 131 2.70 -12.74 -4.93
C TYR A 131 2.91 -13.72 -6.07
N THR A 132 2.65 -15.00 -5.82
CA THR A 132 2.66 -16.02 -6.87
C THR A 132 1.56 -17.06 -6.67
N CYS A 133 1.21 -17.76 -7.74
CA CYS A 133 0.35 -18.92 -7.70
C CYS A 133 1.15 -20.15 -8.16
N SER A 134 1.30 -21.14 -7.28
CA SER A 134 2.01 -22.39 -7.60
C SER A 134 1.36 -23.19 -8.72
N HIS A 135 0.06 -23.01 -8.98
CA HIS A 135 -0.67 -23.73 -10.02
C HIS A 135 -0.52 -23.10 -11.40
N SER A 136 -0.54 -21.76 -11.49
CA SER A 136 -0.47 -21.05 -12.77
C SER A 136 0.92 -20.50 -13.10
N GLY A 137 1.84 -20.47 -12.13
CA GLY A 137 3.18 -19.88 -12.29
C GLY A 137 3.20 -18.35 -12.36
N VAL A 138 2.03 -17.71 -12.23
CA VAL A 138 1.89 -16.24 -12.24
C VAL A 138 2.74 -15.64 -11.12
N THR A 139 3.46 -14.57 -11.42
CA THR A 139 4.26 -13.80 -10.46
C THR A 139 3.86 -12.34 -10.55
N LEU A 140 3.63 -11.68 -9.42
CA LEU A 140 3.10 -10.31 -9.37
C LEU A 140 3.77 -9.50 -8.27
N HIS A 141 4.12 -8.25 -8.56
CA HIS A 141 4.58 -7.34 -7.51
C HIS A 141 3.48 -7.09 -6.47
N VAL A 142 3.87 -6.94 -5.21
CA VAL A 142 2.96 -6.55 -4.11
C VAL A 142 2.18 -5.27 -4.45
N HIS A 143 2.84 -4.24 -4.97
CA HIS A 143 2.20 -2.97 -5.32
C HIS A 143 1.22 -3.08 -6.51
N CYS A 144 1.40 -4.07 -7.39
CA CYS A 144 0.47 -4.34 -8.49
C CYS A 144 -0.82 -5.00 -7.98
N VAL A 145 -0.70 -5.90 -7.00
CA VAL A 145 -1.83 -6.66 -6.44
C VAL A 145 -2.63 -5.84 -5.44
N LEU A 146 -1.96 -5.08 -4.57
CA LEU A 146 -2.62 -4.30 -3.51
C LEU A 146 -2.73 -2.82 -3.87
N GLY A 147 -1.70 -2.20 -4.44
CA GLY A 147 -1.64 -0.76 -4.64
C GLY A 147 -1.84 0.05 -3.34
N ASP A 148 -1.77 1.37 -3.47
CA ASP A 148 -1.78 2.25 -2.29
C ASP A 148 -3.19 2.46 -1.69
N PHE A 149 -4.24 2.24 -2.49
CA PHE A 149 -5.61 2.56 -2.13
C PHE A 149 -6.46 1.36 -1.71
N SER A 150 -5.87 0.18 -1.54
CA SER A 150 -6.59 -1.04 -1.14
C SER A 150 -7.26 -0.98 0.23
N PHE A 151 -6.86 -0.05 1.09
CA PHE A 151 -7.44 0.10 2.42
C PHE A 151 -8.49 1.21 2.51
N LEU A 152 -8.88 1.74 1.35
CA LEU A 152 -10.02 2.61 1.18
C LEU A 152 -11.23 1.78 0.76
N MET A 153 -12.41 2.17 1.25
CA MET A 153 -13.65 1.50 0.86
C MET A 153 -13.95 1.75 -0.63
N PRO A 154 -14.08 0.69 -1.45
CA PRO A 154 -14.35 0.84 -2.88
C PRO A 154 -15.74 1.42 -3.14
N ARG A 155 -15.87 2.15 -4.26
CA ARG A 155 -17.11 2.82 -4.71
C ARG A 155 -17.66 3.84 -3.72
N ARG A 156 -16.83 4.30 -2.78
CA ARG A 156 -17.18 5.36 -1.84
C ARG A 156 -16.50 6.66 -2.21
N MET A 157 -17.16 7.75 -1.81
CA MET A 157 -16.55 9.06 -1.81
C MET A 157 -15.71 9.21 -0.54
N ILE A 158 -14.42 9.48 -0.69
CA ILE A 158 -13.54 9.83 0.41
C ILE A 158 -13.23 11.32 0.42
N LYS A 159 -13.12 11.90 1.61
CA LYS A 159 -12.57 13.23 1.83
C LYS A 159 -11.09 13.09 2.15
N TYR A 160 -10.25 13.73 1.35
CA TYR A 160 -8.82 13.86 1.61
C TYR A 160 -8.48 15.34 1.78
N ARG A 161 -7.96 15.69 2.97
CA ARG A 161 -7.83 17.08 3.44
C ARG A 161 -9.18 17.83 3.41
N ARG A 162 -9.18 19.13 3.72
CA ARG A 162 -10.42 19.93 3.85
C ARG A 162 -11.17 20.20 2.53
N TYR A 163 -10.60 19.89 1.37
CA TYR A 163 -11.10 20.44 0.10
C TYR A 163 -11.37 19.43 -1.02
N CYS A 164 -10.77 18.24 -0.99
CA CYS A 164 -10.87 17.30 -2.12
C CYS A 164 -11.73 16.09 -1.77
N LYS A 165 -12.70 15.80 -2.64
CA LYS A 165 -13.50 14.57 -2.60
C LYS A 165 -13.09 13.68 -3.77
N PHE A 166 -12.75 12.44 -3.48
CA PHE A 166 -12.38 11.46 -4.50
C PHE A 166 -13.33 10.27 -4.43
N GLU A 167 -13.72 9.76 -5.59
CA GLU A 167 -14.31 8.44 -5.74
C GLU A 167 -13.17 7.40 -5.72
N VAL A 168 -13.32 6.35 -4.90
CA VAL A 168 -12.41 5.19 -4.91
C VAL A 168 -12.92 4.21 -5.96
N VAL A 169 -12.24 4.12 -7.10
CA VAL A 169 -12.70 3.36 -8.26
C VAL A 169 -11.95 2.02 -8.32
N PRO A 170 -12.67 0.88 -8.36
CA PRO A 170 -12.09 -0.42 -8.67
C PRO A 170 -11.50 -0.44 -10.08
N ASN A 171 -10.33 -1.03 -10.23
CA ASN A 171 -9.61 -1.15 -11.50
C ASN A 171 -9.91 -2.49 -12.17
N ASN A 172 -11.18 -2.72 -12.49
CA ASN A 172 -11.67 -3.94 -13.14
C ASN A 172 -12.08 -3.71 -14.61
N HIS A 173 -11.60 -2.63 -15.21
CA HIS A 173 -11.87 -2.28 -16.60
C HIS A 173 -10.71 -2.70 -17.51
N CYS A 174 -11.00 -3.11 -18.75
CA CYS A 174 -9.98 -3.52 -19.73
C CYS A 174 -9.00 -2.40 -20.08
N SER A 175 -9.45 -1.14 -20.02
CA SER A 175 -8.62 0.05 -20.23
C SER A 175 -8.34 0.74 -18.89
N ARG A 176 -7.11 0.56 -18.39
CA ARG A 176 -6.62 1.31 -17.24
C ARG A 176 -6.41 2.78 -17.63
N PRO A 177 -7.03 3.76 -16.93
CA PRO A 177 -6.87 5.17 -17.25
C PRO A 177 -5.45 5.64 -16.94
N PHE A 178 -5.05 6.76 -17.55
CA PHE A 178 -3.78 7.41 -17.25
C PHE A 178 -3.90 8.26 -15.99
N CYS A 179 -2.90 8.15 -15.11
CA CYS A 179 -2.79 9.02 -13.97
C CYS A 179 -2.41 10.43 -14.41
N ALA A 180 -3.15 11.43 -13.96
CA ALA A 180 -2.88 12.83 -14.27
C ALA A 180 -1.52 13.32 -13.74
N CYS A 181 -0.94 12.64 -12.74
CA CYS A 181 0.35 12.96 -12.14
C CYS A 181 1.52 12.38 -12.92
N CYS A 182 1.67 11.05 -12.91
CA CYS A 182 2.83 10.39 -13.50
C CYS A 182 2.64 10.00 -14.97
N GLN A 183 1.46 10.26 -15.55
CA GLN A 183 1.10 9.89 -16.93
C GLN A 183 1.20 8.38 -17.22
N SER A 184 1.40 7.55 -16.20
CA SER A 184 1.39 6.08 -16.31
C SER A 184 -0.04 5.55 -16.15
N ARG A 185 -0.31 4.36 -16.68
CA ARG A 185 -1.59 3.69 -16.45
C ARG A 185 -1.77 3.39 -14.95
N CYS A 186 -2.98 3.55 -14.43
CA CYS A 186 -3.31 3.12 -13.07
C CYS A 186 -3.23 1.59 -13.00
N ILE A 187 -2.21 1.05 -12.34
CA ILE A 187 -1.94 -0.39 -12.30
C ILE A 187 -2.64 -1.09 -11.13
N GLY A 188 -2.62 -0.46 -9.94
CA GLY A 188 -3.19 -1.06 -8.73
C GLY A 188 -4.70 -1.36 -8.83
N PRO A 189 -5.24 -2.20 -7.95
CA PRO A 189 -6.64 -2.64 -7.98
C PRO A 189 -7.64 -1.50 -7.71
N PHE A 190 -7.18 -0.39 -7.15
CA PHE A 190 -7.99 0.81 -6.91
C PHE A 190 -7.20 2.06 -7.28
N PHE A 191 -7.91 3.06 -7.81
CA PHE A 191 -7.39 4.40 -8.06
C PHE A 191 -8.41 5.45 -7.65
N LEU A 192 -7.95 6.68 -7.45
CA LEU A 192 -8.83 7.79 -7.11
C LEU A 192 -9.29 8.52 -8.38
N LYS A 193 -10.55 8.92 -8.38
CA LYS A 193 -11.17 9.73 -9.43
C LYS A 193 -11.79 10.98 -8.83
N ILE A 194 -11.64 12.10 -9.52
CA ILE A 194 -12.39 13.34 -9.22
C ILE A 194 -13.02 13.83 -10.52
N SER A 195 -14.23 14.36 -10.41
CA SER A 195 -15.04 14.84 -11.53
C SER A 195 -15.43 16.30 -11.28
N ASN A 196 -14.47 17.23 -11.34
CA ASN A 196 -14.73 18.69 -11.32
C ASN A 196 -13.41 19.50 -11.48
N PRO A 197 -13.20 20.33 -12.53
CA PRO A 197 -14.04 20.55 -13.72
C PRO A 197 -13.91 19.43 -14.77
N GLU A 198 -12.80 18.69 -14.77
CA GLU A 198 -12.53 17.56 -15.66
C GLU A 198 -12.43 16.25 -14.87
N VAL A 199 -12.51 15.12 -15.57
CA VAL A 199 -12.28 13.81 -14.97
C VAL A 199 -10.79 13.54 -14.94
N ILE A 200 -10.22 13.47 -13.74
CA ILE A 200 -8.81 13.10 -13.55
C ILE A 200 -8.68 11.88 -12.63
N TYR A 201 -7.60 11.13 -12.85
CA TYR A 201 -7.30 9.89 -12.12
C TYR A 201 -5.95 9.98 -11.41
N ILE A 202 -5.86 9.42 -10.21
CA ILE A 202 -4.65 9.36 -9.40
C ILE A 202 -4.37 7.90 -9.00
N CYS A 203 -3.17 7.40 -9.30
CA CYS A 203 -2.83 5.98 -9.17
C CYS A 203 -2.14 5.58 -7.85
N SER A 204 -1.60 6.54 -7.10
CA SER A 204 -0.82 6.29 -5.89
C SER A 204 -0.93 7.44 -4.89
N GLU A 205 -0.58 7.18 -3.64
CA GLU A 205 -0.48 8.21 -2.60
C GLU A 205 0.61 9.24 -2.93
N GLY A 206 1.72 8.82 -3.54
CA GLY A 206 2.76 9.73 -4.02
C GLY A 206 2.20 10.71 -5.06
N CYS A 207 1.51 10.20 -6.07
CA CYS A 207 0.86 11.03 -7.08
C CYS A 207 -0.19 11.97 -6.50
N LEU A 208 -0.93 11.51 -5.48
CA LEU A 208 -1.91 12.33 -4.77
C LEU A 208 -1.24 13.49 -4.02
N LYS A 209 -0.13 13.22 -3.32
CA LYS A 209 0.64 14.21 -2.58
C LYS A 209 1.26 15.24 -3.52
N GLU A 210 1.86 14.83 -4.63
CA GLU A 210 2.44 15.72 -5.65
C GLU A 210 1.38 16.60 -6.33
N LYS A 211 0.26 16.02 -6.80
CA LYS A 211 -0.80 16.79 -7.48
C LYS A 211 -1.58 17.73 -6.58
N ILE A 212 -1.59 17.52 -5.27
CA ILE A 212 -2.26 18.42 -4.33
C ILE A 212 -1.34 19.59 -3.92
N ILE A 213 -0.03 19.49 -4.13
CA ILE A 213 0.91 20.57 -3.82
C ILE A 213 0.89 21.68 -4.90
N ILE A 214 0.51 21.39 -6.15
CA ILE A 214 0.80 22.32 -7.27
C ILE A 214 -0.39 23.17 -7.80
N PRO A 215 -1.65 22.71 -8.00
CA PRO A 215 -2.67 23.58 -8.60
C PRO A 215 -3.65 24.27 -7.64
N PHE A 216 -3.79 23.83 -6.38
CA PHE A 216 -4.83 24.38 -5.48
C PHE A 216 -4.43 25.67 -4.73
N ILE A 217 -3.17 26.10 -4.84
CA ILE A 217 -2.68 27.35 -4.24
C ILE A 217 -2.96 28.56 -5.17
N GLU A 218 -3.04 28.37 -6.49
CA GLU A 218 -3.17 29.50 -7.43
C GLU A 218 -4.60 29.87 -7.83
N VAL A 219 -5.59 28.98 -7.66
CA VAL A 219 -6.97 29.23 -8.16
C VAL A 219 -7.90 29.89 -7.12
N ARG A 220 -7.42 30.22 -5.92
CA ARG A 220 -8.24 30.90 -4.88
C ARG A 220 -7.70 32.25 -4.38
N SER A 221 -6.64 32.76 -4.99
CA SER A 221 -6.10 34.11 -4.73
C SER A 221 -6.35 35.09 -5.87
N THR A 222 -7.05 34.68 -6.94
CA THR A 222 -7.47 35.57 -8.04
C THR A 222 -8.81 35.13 -8.63
N ILE A 223 -9.90 35.39 -7.90
CA ILE A 223 -11.22 35.89 -8.35
C ILE A 223 -11.98 36.30 -7.09
#